data_AF-A0A7V9ZZC8-F1
#
_entry.id   AF-A0A7V9ZZC8-F1
#
_cell.length_a   1.000
_cell.length_b   1.000
_cell.length_c   1.000
_cell.angle_alpha   90.00
_cell.angle_beta   90.00
_cell.angle_gamma   90.00
#
_symmetry.space_group_name_H-M   'P 1'
#
loop_
_entity.id
_entity.type
_entity.pdbx_description
1 polymer ?
#
loop_
_entity_poly.entity_id
_entity_poly.type
_entity_poly.pdbx_seq_one_letter_code
_entity_poly.pdbx_strand_id
1 'polypeptide(L)'
;MVAFAFSLLITALMCAVVFAVGLTRPPGKALTWGEAILAAVFVFSLLLLIYGIVPNQWLLWADNELEWRKDAFGIPNPFGKSFFEGGISWPGGRGASSSPRKPSETSSPPSSTSSA
;
A
#
# COMPACT_ATOMS: atom_id res chain seq x y z
N MET A 1 -9.43 6.18 -8.59
CA MET A 1 -8.65 5.53 -9.68
C MET A 1 -8.25 6.44 -10.86
N VAL A 2 -9.13 7.27 -11.41
CA VAL A 2 -8.91 7.99 -12.69
C VAL A 2 -7.67 8.90 -12.67
N ALA A 3 -7.44 9.63 -11.58
CA ALA A 3 -6.31 10.55 -11.46
C ALA A 3 -4.94 9.86 -11.48
N PHE A 4 -4.85 8.64 -10.94
CA PHE A 4 -3.63 7.82 -11.00
C PHE A 4 -3.39 7.26 -12.41
N ALA A 5 -4.43 6.73 -13.07
CA ALA A 5 -4.32 6.24 -14.44
C ALA A 5 -3.92 7.38 -15.41
N PHE A 6 -4.48 8.56 -15.23
CA PHE A 6 -4.15 9.74 -16.03
C PHE A 6 -2.71 10.21 -15.81
N SER A 7 -2.20 10.22 -14.58
CA SER A 7 -0.81 10.59 -14.30
C SER A 7 0.19 9.59 -14.91
N LEU A 8 -0.12 8.28 -14.87
CA LEU A 8 0.67 7.27 -15.55
C LEU A 8 0.65 7.42 -17.08
N LEU A 9 -0.52 7.71 -17.66
CA LEU A 9 -0.64 7.94 -19.11
C LEU A 9 0.18 9.14 -19.56
N ILE A 10 0.11 10.27 -18.83
CA ILE A 10 0.92 11.45 -19.12
C ILE A 10 2.41 11.14 -18.98
N THR A 11 2.80 10.42 -17.92
CA THR A 11 4.19 9.99 -17.72
C THR A 11 4.70 9.20 -18.93
N ALA A 12 3.94 8.18 -19.35
CA ALA A 12 4.29 7.33 -20.47
C ALA A 12 4.37 8.13 -21.79
N LEU A 13 3.42 9.04 -22.00
CA LEU A 13 3.42 9.93 -23.17
C LEU A 13 4.66 10.82 -23.21
N MET A 14 4.99 11.48 -22.10
CA MET A 14 6.18 12.33 -22.03
C MET A 14 7.47 11.53 -22.24
N CYS A 15 7.54 10.32 -21.70
CA CYS A 15 8.67 9.41 -21.90
C CYS A 15 8.79 9.01 -23.39
N ALA A 16 7.68 8.68 -24.04
CA ALA A 16 7.63 8.36 -25.47
C ALA A 16 8.11 9.54 -26.33
N VAL A 17 7.76 10.78 -25.98
CA VAL A 17 8.27 11.98 -26.65
C VAL A 17 9.79 12.09 -26.54
N VAL A 18 10.38 11.83 -25.37
CA VAL A 18 11.85 11.81 -25.20
C VAL A 18 12.49 10.79 -26.13
N PHE A 19 11.97 9.57 -26.18
CA PHE A 19 12.48 8.53 -27.07
C PHE A 19 12.33 8.90 -28.55
N ALA A 20 11.18 9.42 -28.95
CA ALA A 20 10.94 9.84 -30.33
C ALA A 20 11.94 10.94 -30.77
N VAL A 21 12.19 11.93 -29.92
CA VAL A 21 13.17 13.00 -30.20
C VAL A 21 14.60 12.43 -30.23
N GLY A 22 14.94 11.51 -29.32
CA GLY A 22 16.25 10.86 -29.30
C GLY A 22 16.54 10.03 -30.55
N LEU A 23 15.51 9.36 -31.08
CA LEU A 23 15.63 8.49 -32.26
C LEU A 23 15.63 9.25 -33.59
N THR A 24 15.02 10.44 -33.65
CA THR A 24 14.87 11.21 -34.89
C THR A 24 15.99 12.22 -35.12
N ARG A 25 16.84 12.48 -34.13
CA ARG A 25 17.89 13.48 -34.25
C ARG A 25 19.15 12.96 -34.95
N PRO A 26 19.61 13.60 -36.04
CA PRO A 26 20.90 13.28 -36.64
C PRO A 26 22.05 13.64 -35.66
N PRO A 27 23.09 12.80 -35.56
CA PRO A 27 24.20 13.04 -34.64
C PRO A 27 24.94 14.33 -35.00
N GLY A 28 25.24 15.15 -33.99
CA GLY A 28 25.98 16.41 -34.15
C GLY A 28 25.12 17.64 -34.48
N LYS A 29 23.79 17.52 -34.56
CA LYS A 29 22.91 18.69 -34.70
C LYS A 29 22.90 19.51 -33.41
N ALA A 30 23.52 20.69 -33.45
CA ALA A 30 23.51 21.61 -32.32
C ALA A 30 22.08 22.07 -31.98
N LEU A 31 21.76 22.04 -30.69
CA LEU A 31 20.54 22.62 -30.15
C LEU A 31 20.64 24.15 -30.16
N THR A 32 19.58 24.83 -30.59
CA THR A 32 19.50 26.28 -30.39
C THR A 32 19.31 26.58 -28.89
N TRP A 33 19.69 27.79 -28.46
CA TRP A 33 19.56 28.19 -27.06
C TRP A 33 18.12 28.02 -26.53
N GLY A 34 17.12 28.46 -27.29
CA GLY A 34 15.71 28.31 -26.91
C GLY A 34 15.23 26.86 -26.88
N GLU A 35 15.65 26.05 -27.85
CA GLU A 35 15.32 24.63 -27.91
C GLU A 35 15.95 23.85 -26.74
N ALA A 36 17.14 24.24 -26.30
CA ALA A 36 17.80 23.66 -25.14
C ALA A 36 17.05 23.97 -23.83
N ILE A 37 16.59 25.22 -23.65
CA ILE A 37 15.80 25.60 -22.46
C ILE A 37 14.47 24.85 -22.43
N LEU A 38 13.76 24.74 -23.56
CA LEU A 38 12.51 23.98 -23.63
C LEU A 38 12.71 22.50 -23.32
N ALA A 39 13.77 21.88 -23.86
CA ALA A 39 14.10 20.50 -23.57
C ALA A 39 14.43 20.30 -22.08
N ALA A 40 15.17 21.24 -21.46
CA ALA A 40 15.49 21.19 -20.03
C ALA A 40 14.23 21.29 -19.14
N VAL A 41 13.34 22.25 -19.42
CA VAL A 41 12.08 22.42 -18.68
C VAL A 41 11.18 21.19 -18.85
N PHE A 42 11.14 20.60 -20.05
CA PHE A 42 10.36 19.40 -20.32
C PHE A 42 10.85 18.20 -19.49
N VAL A 43 12.16 17.92 -19.51
CA VAL A 43 12.75 16.82 -18.73
C VAL A 43 12.62 17.07 -17.24
N PHE A 44 12.82 18.31 -16.78
CA PHE A 44 12.60 18.69 -15.38
C PHE A 44 11.15 18.47 -14.95
N SER A 45 10.19 18.85 -15.78
CA SER A 45 8.76 18.63 -15.52
C SER A 45 8.41 17.14 -15.47
N LEU A 46 9.03 16.32 -16.34
CA LEU A 46 8.90 14.86 -16.32
C LEU A 46 9.38 14.27 -14.99
N LEU A 47 10.53 14.73 -14.48
CA LEU A 47 11.05 14.30 -13.17
C LEU A 47 10.11 14.69 -12.03
N LEU A 48 9.59 15.92 -12.04
CA LEU A 48 8.61 16.39 -11.06
C LEU A 48 7.32 15.56 -11.11
N LEU A 49 6.88 15.17 -12.30
CA LEU A 49 5.67 14.39 -12.48
C LEU A 49 5.85 12.95 -11.97
N ILE A 50 6.95 12.30 -12.33
CA ILE A 50 7.30 10.94 -11.88
C ILE A 50 7.49 10.88 -10.36
N TYR A 51 8.12 11.88 -9.75
CA TYR A 51 8.44 11.85 -8.33
C TYR A 51 7.39 12.54 -7.44
N GLY A 52 6.77 13.61 -7.91
CA GLY A 52 5.80 14.38 -7.14
C GLY A 52 4.37 13.86 -7.31
N ILE A 53 3.90 13.78 -8.56
CA ILE A 53 2.48 13.55 -8.84
C ILE A 53 2.15 12.06 -8.79
N VAL A 54 2.94 11.21 -9.45
CA VAL A 54 2.66 9.76 -9.52
C VAL A 54 2.58 9.12 -8.13
N PRO A 55 3.54 9.35 -7.20
CA PRO A 55 3.49 8.73 -5.88
C PRO A 55 2.35 9.28 -5.03
N ASN A 56 2.05 10.58 -5.14
CA ASN A 56 0.90 11.18 -4.46
C ASN A 56 -0.43 10.55 -4.93
N GLN A 57 -0.63 10.41 -6.24
CA GLN A 57 -1.84 9.81 -6.80
C GLN A 57 -1.95 8.31 -6.48
N TRP A 58 -0.82 7.60 -6.38
CA TRP A 58 -0.78 6.22 -5.93
C TRP A 58 -1.28 6.08 -4.49
N LEU A 59 -0.76 6.90 -3.57
CA LEU A 59 -1.16 6.86 -2.16
C LEU A 59 -2.65 7.15 -1.99
N LEU A 60 -3.18 8.17 -2.67
CA LEU A 60 -4.60 8.49 -2.64
C LEU A 60 -5.48 7.34 -3.16
N TRP A 61 -5.02 6.61 -4.17
CA TRP A 61 -5.74 5.45 -4.67
C TRP A 61 -5.65 4.25 -3.72
N ALA A 62 -4.46 3.97 -3.17
CA ALA A 62 -4.23 2.88 -2.24
C ALA A 62 -5.02 3.04 -0.94
N ASP A 63 -5.15 4.26 -0.42
CA ASP A 63 -5.92 4.54 0.79
C ASP A 63 -7.44 4.46 0.54
N ASN A 64 -7.92 4.92 -0.62
CA ASN A 64 -9.35 5.09 -0.86
C ASN A 64 -10.07 3.87 -1.48
N GLU A 65 -9.37 3.06 -2.26
CA GLU A 65 -9.99 1.94 -3.02
C GLU A 65 -9.44 0.57 -2.58
N LEU A 66 -8.17 0.51 -2.15
CA LEU A 66 -7.55 -0.72 -1.65
C LEU A 66 -7.57 -0.80 -0.12
N GLU A 67 -7.99 0.27 0.56
CA GLU A 67 -8.03 0.42 2.02
C GLU A 67 -6.73 -0.04 2.72
N TRP A 68 -5.56 0.20 2.11
CA TRP A 68 -4.25 -0.17 2.68
C TRP A 68 -3.88 0.73 3.87
N ARG A 69 -4.63 0.61 4.97
CA ARG A 69 -4.44 1.34 6.22
C ARG A 69 -3.10 1.01 6.87
N LYS A 70 -2.43 2.05 7.37
CA LYS A 70 -1.16 1.97 8.15
C LYS A 70 -1.26 1.11 9.41
N ASP A 71 -2.46 0.94 9.97
CA ASP A 71 -2.68 0.16 11.20
C ASP A 71 -2.79 -1.35 10.94
N ALA A 72 -2.90 -1.76 9.66
CA ALA A 72 -3.01 -3.15 9.26
C ALA A 72 -1.71 -3.56 8.55
N PHE A 73 -0.78 -4.18 9.30
CA PHE A 73 0.37 -4.88 8.72
C PHE A 73 -0.13 -6.17 8.07
N GLY A 74 -0.76 -6.03 6.91
CA GLY A 74 -1.44 -7.10 6.19
C GLY A 74 -2.70 -6.59 5.51
N ILE A 75 -2.56 -6.18 4.25
CA ILE A 75 -3.56 -6.19 3.15
C ILE A 75 -4.97 -6.58 3.67
N PRO A 76 -5.85 -5.61 4.04
CA PRO A 76 -7.20 -5.90 4.54
C PRO A 76 -8.16 -6.46 3.47
N ASN A 77 -7.64 -6.70 2.28
CA ASN A 77 -8.24 -7.41 1.17
C ASN A 77 -8.38 -8.91 1.52
N PRO A 78 -9.33 -9.67 0.93
CA PRO A 78 -9.43 -11.12 1.10
C PRO A 78 -8.15 -11.91 0.77
N PHE A 79 -7.17 -11.26 0.10
CA PHE A 79 -5.83 -11.79 -0.19
C PHE A 79 -4.84 -11.72 1.00
N GLY A 80 -5.00 -10.77 1.93
CA GLY A 80 -4.12 -10.66 3.11
C GLY A 80 -4.63 -11.43 4.31
N LYS A 81 -5.96 -11.55 4.46
CA LYS A 81 -6.56 -12.48 5.42
C LYS A 81 -6.10 -13.91 5.18
N SER A 82 -6.16 -14.38 3.93
CA SER A 82 -5.69 -15.73 3.55
C SER A 82 -4.18 -15.94 3.72
N PHE A 83 -3.35 -14.88 3.61
CA PHE A 83 -1.89 -14.97 3.75
C PHE A 83 -1.41 -14.86 5.22
N PHE A 84 -2.10 -14.12 6.07
CA PHE A 84 -1.71 -13.91 7.48
C PHE A 84 -2.56 -14.72 8.50
N GLU A 85 -3.75 -15.25 8.14
CA GLU A 85 -4.48 -16.22 8.98
C GLU A 85 -3.97 -17.66 8.79
N GLY A 86 -3.33 -17.95 7.66
CA GLY A 86 -2.47 -19.12 7.48
C GLY A 86 -1.09 -18.87 8.10
N GLY A 87 -1.06 -18.56 9.41
CA GLY A 87 0.13 -18.13 10.12
C GLY A 87 1.35 -19.01 9.84
N ILE A 88 2.52 -18.37 9.75
CA ILE A 88 3.82 -19.06 9.80
C ILE A 88 3.86 -19.86 11.10
N SER A 89 3.54 -21.15 11.02
CA SER A 89 3.68 -22.08 12.14
C SER A 89 5.16 -22.39 12.30
N TRP A 90 5.87 -21.61 13.12
CA TRP A 90 7.23 -21.95 13.52
C TRP A 90 7.17 -23.30 14.27
N PRO A 91 7.90 -24.35 13.86
CA PRO A 91 7.82 -25.66 14.52
C PRO A 91 8.32 -25.53 15.96
N GLY A 92 7.38 -25.40 16.91
CA GLY A 92 7.68 -25.31 18.34
C GLY A 92 7.08 -24.11 19.10
N GLY A 93 6.41 -23.17 18.43
CA GLY A 93 5.79 -22.01 19.08
C GLY A 93 4.36 -22.27 19.56
N ARG A 94 4.22 -22.75 20.81
CA ARG A 94 2.96 -23.07 21.52
C ARG A 94 1.84 -22.03 21.35
N GLY A 95 0.64 -22.53 21.03
CA GLY A 95 -0.62 -21.80 21.16
C GLY A 95 -0.82 -21.31 22.60
N ALA A 96 -0.79 -20.00 22.76
CA ALA A 96 -1.13 -19.33 24.02
C ALA A 96 -2.58 -18.85 23.96
N SER A 97 -3.52 -19.76 24.21
CA SER A 97 -4.83 -19.40 24.78
C SER A 97 -5.42 -20.56 25.57
N SER A 98 -4.67 -21.03 26.58
CA SER A 98 -5.25 -21.77 27.70
C SER A 98 -5.38 -20.84 28.90
N SER A 99 -6.61 -20.39 29.18
CA SER A 99 -7.00 -20.08 30.55
C SER A 99 -8.02 -21.12 30.99
N PRO A 100 -7.66 -22.05 31.90
CA PRO A 100 -8.59 -23.05 32.41
C PRO A 100 -9.67 -22.39 33.27
N ARG A 101 -10.93 -22.55 32.87
CA ARG A 101 -12.08 -22.26 33.73
C ARG A 101 -12.04 -23.25 34.90
N LYS A 102 -11.76 -22.77 36.11
CA LYS A 102 -11.78 -23.58 37.34
C LYS A 102 -13.19 -24.16 37.55
N PRO A 103 -13.38 -25.48 37.68
CA PRO A 103 -14.65 -26.08 38.07
C PRO A 103 -14.55 -26.58 39.52
N SER A 104 -15.17 -25.88 40.47
CA SER A 104 -15.57 -26.47 41.76
C SER A 104 -16.36 -25.45 42.59
N GLU A 105 -17.67 -25.64 42.64
CA GLU A 105 -18.55 -25.45 43.82
C GLU A 105 -19.98 -25.81 43.36
N THR A 106 -20.25 -27.10 43.15
CA THR A 106 -20.95 -27.99 44.10
C THR A 106 -22.27 -27.41 44.64
N SER A 107 -23.34 -27.92 44.05
CA SER A 107 -24.73 -27.97 44.52
C SER A 107 -24.88 -28.60 45.92
N SER A 108 -25.62 -27.94 46.84
CA SER A 108 -26.86 -28.43 47.51
C SER A 108 -27.26 -27.60 48.76
N PRO A 109 -28.56 -27.27 48.98
CA PRO A 109 -29.17 -26.80 50.26
C PRO A 109 -29.93 -27.96 50.96
N PRO A 110 -30.78 -27.81 52.02
CA PRO A 110 -30.87 -26.89 53.19
C PRO A 110 -30.96 -27.63 54.57
N SER A 111 -30.67 -26.95 55.69
CA SER A 111 -31.10 -27.25 57.09
C SER A 111 -30.32 -26.29 58.02
N SER A 112 -30.78 -25.74 59.14
CA SER A 112 -31.96 -25.87 59.99
C SER A 112 -32.06 -24.60 60.86
N THR A 113 -33.30 -24.19 61.16
CA THR A 113 -33.74 -23.35 62.29
C THR A 113 -32.95 -23.48 63.60
N SER A 114 -32.65 -22.35 64.25
CA SER A 114 -32.72 -22.06 65.72
C SER A 114 -32.13 -20.66 65.96
N SER A 115 -32.90 -19.60 66.19
CA SER A 115 -33.47 -19.16 67.49
C SER A 115 -32.46 -19.10 68.64
N ALA A 116 -32.05 -17.87 69.00
CA ALA A 116 -32.08 -17.26 70.35
C ALA A 116 -31.30 -15.93 70.33
#